data_AF-A0A368KXG3-F1
#
_entry.id   AF-A0A368KXG3-F1
#
_cell.length_a   1.000
_cell.length_b   1.000
_cell.length_c   1.000
_cell.angle_alpha   90.00
_cell.angle_beta   90.00
_cell.angle_gamma   90.00
#
_symmetry.space_group_name_H-M   'P 1'
#
loop_
_entity.id
_entity.type
_entity.pdbx_description
1 polymer ?
#
loop_
_entity_poly.entity_id
_entity_poly.type
_entity_poly.pdbx_seq_one_letter_code
_entity_poly.pdbx_strand_id
1 'polypeptide(L)'
;MSNDQFTVEDNTRSGGGGCTTIVIGCLVVCLVLAGIACGVGYYIYATTNWNELVANVVEPEIKRIINETDLPEDQKEGMNAQVTRLADGYREGKITFVQLKQVGDSILKSPIISAIPVEVARVSYIDPSGLSDEEKANATKQLERVAHGMFEEKIDEKELEELIDGRIADKNKEGKLEFRQKVTDEQLREFVTACQKLADSKGIPDQEYKIDFAAELKKAVDAALDGKPAEPNADGEDSP
;
A
#
# COMPACT_ATOMS: atom_id res chain seq x y z
N MET A 1 -30.41 -55.24 15.59
CA MET A 1 -30.62 -53.79 15.48
C MET A 1 -30.38 -53.18 16.85
N SER A 2 -29.19 -52.65 17.08
CA SER A 2 -28.83 -51.82 18.23
C SER A 2 -27.79 -50.81 17.74
N ASN A 3 -27.81 -49.60 18.28
CA ASN A 3 -27.02 -48.48 17.77
C ASN A 3 -25.52 -48.63 18.09
N ASP A 4 -24.68 -48.51 17.07
CA ASP A 4 -23.31 -48.04 17.26
C ASP A 4 -23.36 -46.51 17.44
N GLN A 5 -23.21 -46.04 18.68
CA GLN A 5 -22.88 -44.64 18.92
C GLN A 5 -21.38 -44.43 18.65
N PHE A 6 -21.07 -43.95 17.45
CA PHE A 6 -19.74 -43.44 17.14
C PHE A 6 -19.56 -42.05 17.75
N THR A 7 -19.16 -41.99 19.03
CA THR A 7 -18.77 -40.74 19.69
C THR A 7 -17.40 -40.31 19.18
N VAL A 8 -17.37 -39.33 18.27
CA VAL A 8 -16.14 -38.58 17.98
C VAL A 8 -15.90 -37.65 19.17
N GLU A 9 -14.78 -37.86 19.87
CA GLU A 9 -14.33 -36.98 20.94
C GLU A 9 -13.99 -35.60 20.38
N ASP A 10 -14.60 -34.56 20.97
CA ASP A 10 -14.36 -33.17 20.60
C ASP A 10 -12.99 -32.71 21.12
N ASN A 11 -11.96 -32.91 20.30
CA ASN A 11 -10.58 -32.56 20.63
C ASN A 11 -10.35 -31.04 20.50
N THR A 12 -10.86 -30.32 21.49
CA THR A 12 -10.71 -28.87 21.66
C THR A 12 -9.26 -28.46 21.90
N ARG A 13 -8.46 -28.45 20.84
CA ARG A 13 -7.17 -27.73 20.81
C ARG A 13 -7.42 -26.22 20.77
N SER A 14 -7.56 -25.64 21.95
CA SER A 14 -7.25 -24.24 22.19
C SER A 14 -5.80 -23.97 21.75
N GLY A 15 -5.59 -23.03 20.83
CA GLY A 15 -4.25 -22.71 20.35
C GLY A 15 -4.22 -21.63 19.27
N GLY A 16 -3.79 -20.42 19.64
CA GLY A 16 -3.33 -19.39 18.71
C GLY A 16 -4.41 -18.65 17.92
N GLY A 17 -4.84 -17.49 18.41
CA GLY A 17 -5.54 -16.50 17.58
C GLY A 17 -4.60 -15.91 16.53
N GLY A 18 -4.49 -16.56 15.38
CA GLY A 18 -3.70 -16.10 14.24
C GLY A 18 -4.30 -14.86 13.62
N CYS A 19 -3.64 -13.71 13.81
CA CYS A 19 -3.98 -12.47 13.12
C CYS A 19 -3.35 -12.49 11.71
N THR A 20 -4.00 -13.22 10.82
CA THR A 20 -3.70 -13.37 9.39
C THR A 20 -5.06 -13.36 8.69
N THR A 21 -5.34 -12.60 7.63
CA THR A 21 -4.48 -11.93 6.63
C THR A 21 -5.23 -10.67 6.12
N ILE A 22 -4.68 -9.90 5.16
CA ILE A 22 -5.27 -8.69 4.55
C ILE A 22 -5.14 -7.40 5.41
N VAL A 23 -3.91 -6.95 5.63
CA VAL A 23 -3.59 -5.52 5.95
C VAL A 23 -2.35 -5.03 5.16
N ILE A 24 -1.83 -5.84 4.23
CA ILE A 24 -0.42 -5.80 3.79
C ILE A 24 -0.05 -4.49 3.06
N GLY A 25 -0.90 -3.95 2.18
CA GLY A 25 -0.59 -2.71 1.46
C GLY A 25 -0.61 -1.44 2.33
N CYS A 26 -1.55 -1.33 3.28
CA CYS A 26 -1.61 -0.19 4.21
C CYS A 26 -0.46 -0.24 5.23
N LEU A 27 -0.11 -1.45 5.69
CA LEU A 27 0.92 -1.62 6.72
C LEU A 27 2.29 -1.13 6.26
N VAL A 28 2.69 -1.36 5.02
CA VAL A 28 4.05 -1.05 4.54
C VAL A 28 4.33 0.44 4.55
N VAL A 29 3.44 1.23 3.97
CA VAL A 29 3.58 2.69 3.99
C VAL A 29 3.38 3.22 5.41
N CYS A 30 2.41 2.71 6.17
CA CYS A 30 2.26 3.09 7.58
C CYS A 30 3.45 2.70 8.46
N LEU A 31 4.22 1.65 8.15
CA LEU A 31 5.41 1.23 8.90
C LEU A 31 6.66 1.98 8.47
N VAL A 32 6.85 2.27 7.19
CA VAL A 32 7.88 3.21 6.72
C VAL A 32 7.66 4.57 7.39
N LEU A 33 6.43 5.06 7.38
CA LEU A 33 6.07 6.34 7.99
C LEU A 33 6.07 6.30 9.52
N ALA A 34 5.64 5.22 10.19
CA ALA A 34 5.73 5.11 11.66
C ALA A 34 7.16 4.85 12.15
N GLY A 35 8.02 4.23 11.33
CA GLY A 35 9.46 4.18 11.55
C GLY A 35 10.08 5.58 11.50
N ILE A 36 9.64 6.42 10.56
CA ILE A 36 10.06 7.82 10.41
C ILE A 36 9.44 8.74 11.50
N ALA A 37 8.18 8.51 11.91
CA ALA A 37 7.37 9.45 12.69
C ALA A 37 7.12 9.07 14.16
N CYS A 38 7.02 7.77 14.50
CA CYS A 38 6.45 7.33 15.79
C CYS A 38 7.43 6.61 16.72
N GLY A 39 8.26 5.69 16.22
CA GLY A 39 9.00 4.76 17.09
C GLY A 39 10.32 5.28 17.67
N VAL A 40 11.21 5.77 16.80
CA VAL A 40 12.60 6.07 17.14
C VAL A 40 12.77 7.51 17.62
N GLY A 41 12.04 8.45 17.01
CA GLY A 41 12.24 9.89 17.18
C GLY A 41 12.18 10.37 18.64
N TYR A 42 11.07 10.09 19.33
CA TYR A 42 10.82 10.69 20.65
C TYR A 42 11.69 10.09 21.77
N TYR A 43 11.96 8.78 21.73
CA TYR A 43 12.70 8.09 22.79
C TYR A 43 14.23 8.28 22.65
N ILE A 44 14.74 8.46 21.43
CA ILE A 44 16.19 8.55 21.15
C ILE A 44 16.69 9.99 20.99
N TYR A 45 15.82 10.95 20.63
CA TYR A 45 16.14 12.40 20.74
C TYR A 45 16.65 12.80 22.14
N ALA A 46 16.23 12.07 23.18
CA ALA A 46 16.65 12.29 24.55
C ALA A 46 18.02 11.68 24.94
N THR A 47 18.68 10.88 24.08
CA THR A 47 19.77 9.97 24.51
C THR A 47 21.07 9.98 23.69
N THR A 48 21.15 9.37 22.50
CA THR A 48 22.44 8.83 21.98
C THR A 48 22.72 9.04 20.48
N ASN A 49 23.96 8.74 20.06
CA ASN A 49 24.47 8.79 18.68
C ASN A 49 23.50 8.24 17.62
N TRP A 50 22.95 9.14 16.81
CA TRP A 50 21.90 8.80 15.83
C TRP A 50 22.43 8.06 14.59
N ASN A 51 23.64 8.39 14.11
CA ASN A 51 24.16 7.92 12.82
C ASN A 51 24.38 6.40 12.78
N GLU A 52 24.68 5.77 13.92
CA GLU A 52 24.83 4.31 14.02
C GLU A 52 23.48 3.58 14.15
N LEU A 53 22.45 4.23 14.70
CA LEU A 53 21.18 3.58 15.00
C LEU A 53 20.26 3.47 13.79
N VAL A 54 20.12 4.54 12.99
CA VAL A 54 19.36 4.48 11.73
C VAL A 54 19.98 3.47 10.76
N ALA A 55 21.30 3.51 10.64
CA ALA A 55 22.08 2.66 9.77
C ALA A 55 21.94 1.15 10.06
N ASN A 56 22.01 0.77 11.33
CA ASN A 56 22.14 -0.65 11.72
C ASN A 56 20.82 -1.29 12.18
N VAL A 57 19.78 -0.50 12.46
CA VAL A 57 18.49 -0.99 12.96
C VAL A 57 17.33 -0.67 12.01
N VAL A 58 17.25 0.57 11.50
CA VAL A 58 16.07 1.02 10.73
C VAL A 58 16.14 0.60 9.27
N GLU A 59 17.31 0.72 8.63
CA GLU A 59 17.50 0.32 7.23
C GLU A 59 17.19 -1.18 6.99
N PRO A 60 17.73 -2.15 7.78
CA PRO A 60 17.44 -3.57 7.56
C PRO A 60 15.97 -3.93 7.80
N GLU A 61 15.32 -3.29 8.78
CA GLU A 61 13.92 -3.56 9.12
C GLU A 61 12.96 -3.03 8.04
N ILE A 62 13.20 -1.84 7.49
CA ILE A 62 12.42 -1.34 6.35
C ILE A 62 12.61 -2.25 5.13
N LYS A 63 13.85 -2.70 4.84
CA LYS A 63 14.12 -3.66 3.76
C LYS A 63 13.41 -5.00 3.98
N ARG A 64 13.36 -5.50 5.22
CA ARG A 64 12.58 -6.70 5.60
C ARG A 64 11.10 -6.52 5.28
N ILE A 65 10.51 -5.40 5.71
CA ILE A 65 9.10 -5.07 5.45
C ILE A 65 8.80 -4.99 3.94
N ILE A 66 9.68 -4.36 3.15
CA ILE A 66 9.56 -4.31 1.67
C ILE A 66 9.61 -5.71 1.07
N ASN A 67 10.54 -6.56 1.50
CA ASN A 67 10.70 -7.90 0.97
C ASN A 67 9.54 -8.84 1.32
N GLU A 68 8.89 -8.61 2.47
CA GLU A 68 7.68 -9.31 2.93
C GLU A 68 6.38 -8.86 2.22
N THR A 69 6.45 -7.89 1.31
CA THR A 69 5.30 -7.51 0.47
C THR A 69 5.09 -8.44 -0.71
N ASP A 70 3.87 -8.41 -1.25
CA ASP A 70 3.51 -9.04 -2.52
C ASP A 70 3.79 -8.12 -3.75
N LEU A 71 4.63 -7.08 -3.58
CA LEU A 71 5.05 -6.23 -4.70
C LEU A 71 5.93 -7.01 -5.70
N PRO A 72 5.93 -6.62 -6.99
CA PRO A 72 6.90 -7.13 -7.96
C PRO A 72 8.35 -6.97 -7.48
N GLU A 73 9.21 -7.94 -7.77
CA GLU A 73 10.60 -7.94 -7.29
C GLU A 73 11.41 -6.73 -7.79
N ASP A 74 11.14 -6.21 -8.99
CA ASP A 74 11.78 -4.98 -9.48
C ASP A 74 11.36 -3.73 -8.68
N GLN A 75 10.12 -3.70 -8.18
CA GLN A 75 9.65 -2.65 -7.26
C GLN A 75 10.33 -2.79 -5.90
N LYS A 76 10.46 -4.01 -5.36
CA LYS A 76 11.19 -4.26 -4.11
C LYS A 76 12.65 -3.84 -4.21
N GLU A 77 13.36 -4.27 -5.24
CA GLU A 77 14.76 -3.88 -5.50
C GLU A 77 14.90 -2.36 -5.63
N GLY A 78 14.04 -1.72 -6.41
CA GLY A 78 14.03 -0.27 -6.60
C GLY A 78 13.78 0.51 -5.31
N MET A 79 12.81 0.09 -4.49
CA MET A 79 12.51 0.69 -3.19
C MET A 79 13.66 0.44 -2.18
N ASN A 80 14.19 -0.78 -2.10
CA ASN A 80 15.33 -1.12 -1.26
C ASN A 80 16.57 -0.27 -1.60
N ALA A 81 16.81 0.02 -2.88
CA ALA A 81 17.86 0.92 -3.31
C ALA A 81 17.65 2.37 -2.81
N GLN A 82 16.41 2.88 -2.82
CA GLN A 82 16.11 4.21 -2.29
C GLN A 82 16.23 4.28 -0.75
N VAL A 83 15.81 3.24 -0.04
CA VAL A 83 16.00 3.12 1.41
C VAL A 83 17.48 3.11 1.78
N THR A 84 18.31 2.41 1.01
CA THR A 84 19.77 2.44 1.14
C THR A 84 20.31 3.86 0.93
N ARG A 85 19.95 4.53 -0.17
CA ARG A 85 20.37 5.91 -0.46
C ARG A 85 19.97 6.89 0.65
N LEU A 86 18.78 6.73 1.24
CA LEU A 86 18.30 7.59 2.31
C LEU A 86 19.09 7.36 3.62
N ALA A 87 19.35 6.10 3.96
CA ALA A 87 20.17 5.72 5.12
C ALA A 87 21.63 6.17 4.97
N ASP A 88 22.24 5.98 3.80
CA ASP A 88 23.58 6.46 3.45
C ASP A 88 23.66 7.98 3.52
N GLY A 89 22.74 8.68 2.86
CA GLY A 89 22.66 10.14 2.86
C GLY A 89 22.51 10.72 4.27
N TYR A 90 21.76 10.06 5.15
CA TYR A 90 21.68 10.45 6.55
C TYR A 90 22.97 10.15 7.32
N ARG A 91 23.53 8.94 7.19
CA ARG A 91 24.76 8.50 7.89
C ARG A 91 25.95 9.40 7.58
N GLU A 92 26.04 9.88 6.33
CA GLU A 92 27.05 10.80 5.82
C GLU A 92 26.77 12.29 6.14
N GLY A 93 25.62 12.60 6.75
CA GLY A 93 25.21 13.97 7.07
C GLY A 93 24.78 14.82 5.86
N LYS A 94 24.57 14.20 4.69
CA LYS A 94 24.02 14.85 3.48
C LYS A 94 22.51 15.14 3.61
N ILE A 95 21.81 14.35 4.41
CA ILE A 95 20.38 14.48 4.71
C ILE A 95 20.21 14.76 6.20
N THR A 96 19.55 15.88 6.54
CA THR A 96 19.17 16.19 7.93
C THR A 96 17.89 15.46 8.34
N PHE A 97 17.60 15.42 9.65
CA PHE A 97 16.32 14.89 10.14
C PHE A 97 15.10 15.65 9.58
N VAL A 98 15.24 16.94 9.28
CA VAL A 98 14.19 17.75 8.64
C VAL A 98 13.95 17.27 7.21
N GLN A 99 15.01 16.99 6.43
CA GLN A 99 14.90 16.42 5.09
C GLN A 99 14.33 14.98 5.13
N LEU A 100 14.70 14.14 6.10
CA LEU A 100 14.04 12.82 6.29
C LEU A 100 12.54 12.96 6.49
N LYS A 101 12.11 13.91 7.33
CA LYS A 101 10.68 14.20 7.52
C LYS A 101 10.04 14.66 6.22
N GLN A 102 10.69 15.54 5.46
CA GLN A 102 10.20 16.00 4.15
C GLN A 102 10.03 14.85 3.16
N VAL A 103 10.89 13.82 3.16
CA VAL A 103 10.67 12.59 2.36
C VAL A 103 9.38 11.90 2.78
N GLY A 104 9.20 11.65 4.08
CA GLY A 104 7.99 11.03 4.62
C GLY A 104 6.71 11.84 4.31
N ASP A 105 6.74 13.15 4.53
CA ASP A 105 5.64 14.07 4.23
C ASP A 105 5.33 14.12 2.72
N SER A 106 6.34 14.00 1.85
CA SER A 106 6.17 13.97 0.38
C SER A 106 5.54 12.66 -0.10
N ILE A 107 5.96 11.52 0.49
CA ILE A 107 5.34 10.22 0.21
C ILE A 107 3.88 10.21 0.68
N LEU A 108 3.61 10.72 1.88
CA LEU A 108 2.24 10.83 2.43
C LEU A 108 1.29 11.66 1.56
N LYS A 109 1.80 12.71 0.93
CA LYS A 109 1.06 13.60 0.03
C LYS A 109 1.10 13.15 -1.42
N SER A 110 1.81 12.07 -1.74
CA SER A 110 1.91 11.60 -3.11
C SER A 110 0.57 10.98 -3.54
N PRO A 111 0.08 11.29 -4.75
CA PRO A 111 -1.10 10.62 -5.31
C PRO A 111 -0.96 9.08 -5.37
N ILE A 112 0.25 8.52 -5.29
CA ILE A 112 0.45 7.07 -5.24
C ILE A 112 -0.17 6.40 -4.01
N ILE A 113 -0.39 7.14 -2.92
CA ILE A 113 -1.08 6.64 -1.73
C ILE A 113 -2.53 6.27 -2.05
N SER A 114 -3.19 7.06 -2.91
CA SER A 114 -4.57 6.82 -3.34
C SER A 114 -4.74 5.50 -4.11
N ALA A 115 -3.67 5.02 -4.77
CA ALA A 115 -3.66 3.77 -5.52
C ALA A 115 -3.49 2.50 -4.65
N ILE A 116 -3.06 2.63 -3.39
CA ILE A 116 -2.78 1.47 -2.50
C ILE A 116 -4.00 0.53 -2.32
N PRO A 117 -5.24 1.01 -2.09
CA PRO A 117 -6.40 0.12 -1.92
C PRO A 117 -6.68 -0.75 -3.15
N VAL A 118 -6.35 -0.25 -4.35
CA VAL A 118 -6.53 -0.98 -5.61
C VAL A 118 -5.52 -2.12 -5.70
N GLU A 119 -4.25 -1.88 -5.36
CA GLU A 119 -3.22 -2.94 -5.32
C GLU A 119 -3.52 -3.98 -4.23
N VAL A 120 -4.06 -3.55 -3.08
CA VAL A 120 -4.57 -4.47 -2.05
C VAL A 120 -5.68 -5.37 -2.60
N ALA A 121 -6.61 -4.82 -3.41
CA ALA A 121 -7.66 -5.62 -4.04
C ALA A 121 -7.11 -6.63 -5.06
N ARG A 122 -6.06 -6.26 -5.82
CA ARG A 122 -5.38 -7.17 -6.75
C ARG A 122 -4.80 -8.38 -6.01
N VAL A 123 -3.93 -8.13 -5.03
CA VAL A 123 -3.24 -9.19 -4.27
C VAL A 123 -4.20 -10.01 -3.41
N SER A 124 -5.20 -9.39 -2.77
CA SER A 124 -6.09 -10.09 -1.84
C SER A 124 -7.16 -10.93 -2.54
N TYR A 125 -7.52 -10.59 -3.78
CA TYR A 125 -8.66 -11.20 -4.47
C TYR A 125 -8.38 -11.66 -5.89
N ILE A 126 -7.70 -10.89 -6.74
CA ILE A 126 -7.46 -11.26 -8.14
C ILE A 126 -6.40 -12.35 -8.24
N ASP A 127 -5.23 -12.15 -7.66
CA ASP A 127 -4.11 -13.09 -7.72
C ASP A 127 -4.48 -14.51 -7.21
N PRO A 128 -5.11 -14.68 -6.03
CA PRO A 128 -5.50 -16.00 -5.50
C PRO A 128 -6.82 -16.56 -6.07
N SER A 129 -7.52 -15.87 -6.97
CA SER A 129 -8.82 -16.32 -7.52
C SER A 129 -8.72 -17.55 -8.43
N GLY A 130 -9.88 -18.16 -8.72
CA GLY A 130 -10.05 -19.21 -9.72
C GLY A 130 -10.18 -18.70 -11.16
N LEU A 131 -10.07 -17.38 -11.37
CA LEU A 131 -10.06 -16.76 -12.70
C LEU A 131 -8.93 -17.31 -13.57
N SER A 132 -9.17 -17.40 -14.87
CA SER A 132 -8.15 -17.74 -15.86
C SER A 132 -7.08 -16.65 -16.00
N ASP A 133 -5.92 -17.00 -16.56
CA ASP A 133 -4.80 -16.05 -16.73
C ASP A 133 -5.20 -14.82 -17.58
N GLU A 134 -6.07 -15.00 -18.59
CA GLU A 134 -6.62 -13.91 -19.42
C GLU A 134 -7.57 -13.01 -18.61
N GLU A 135 -8.43 -13.60 -17.77
CA GLU A 135 -9.30 -12.85 -16.87
C GLU A 135 -8.49 -12.09 -15.80
N LYS A 136 -7.42 -12.68 -15.27
CA LYS A 136 -6.51 -12.03 -14.31
C LYS A 136 -5.73 -10.89 -14.97
N ALA A 137 -5.20 -11.08 -16.18
CA ALA A 137 -4.52 -10.03 -16.93
C ALA A 137 -5.46 -8.84 -17.22
N ASN A 138 -6.69 -9.10 -17.67
CA ASN A 138 -7.68 -8.04 -17.84
C ASN A 138 -8.06 -7.39 -16.49
N ALA A 139 -8.26 -8.17 -15.43
CA ALA A 139 -8.55 -7.64 -14.09
C ALA A 139 -7.46 -6.68 -13.61
N THR A 140 -6.19 -7.09 -13.67
CA THR A 140 -5.03 -6.24 -13.37
C THR A 140 -5.07 -4.95 -14.19
N LYS A 141 -5.24 -5.02 -15.51
CA LYS A 141 -5.36 -3.82 -16.35
C LYS A 141 -6.49 -2.89 -15.91
N GLN A 142 -7.69 -3.40 -15.61
CA GLN A 142 -8.80 -2.54 -15.18
C GLN A 142 -8.58 -1.93 -13.79
N LEU A 143 -7.90 -2.64 -12.88
CA LEU A 143 -7.49 -2.12 -11.59
C LEU A 143 -6.42 -1.02 -11.78
N GLU A 144 -5.36 -1.29 -12.55
CA GLU A 144 -4.32 -0.31 -12.91
C GLU A 144 -4.90 0.98 -13.50
N ARG A 145 -5.90 0.89 -14.39
CA ARG A 145 -6.60 2.06 -14.93
C ARG A 145 -7.33 2.87 -13.86
N VAL A 146 -7.96 2.22 -12.87
CA VAL A 146 -8.58 2.91 -11.72
C VAL A 146 -7.50 3.58 -10.86
N ALA A 147 -6.43 2.86 -10.52
CA ALA A 147 -5.31 3.40 -9.75
C ALA A 147 -4.65 4.61 -10.43
N HIS A 148 -4.46 4.56 -11.75
CA HIS A 148 -3.96 5.69 -12.53
C HIS A 148 -4.95 6.86 -12.55
N GLY A 149 -6.25 6.59 -12.66
CA GLY A 149 -7.29 7.62 -12.54
C GLY A 149 -7.31 8.29 -11.16
N MET A 150 -6.99 7.58 -10.08
CA MET A 150 -6.81 8.17 -8.76
C MET A 150 -5.51 8.97 -8.65
N PHE A 151 -4.41 8.47 -9.22
CA PHE A 151 -3.14 9.19 -9.29
C PHE A 151 -3.23 10.52 -10.07
N GLU A 152 -4.05 10.56 -11.13
CA GLU A 152 -4.36 11.78 -11.89
C GLU A 152 -5.52 12.61 -11.30
N GLU A 153 -6.00 12.29 -10.09
CA GLU A 153 -7.11 12.98 -9.38
C GLU A 153 -8.45 13.00 -10.19
N LYS A 154 -8.59 12.11 -11.18
CA LYS A 154 -9.81 11.93 -11.99
C LYS A 154 -10.83 11.01 -11.34
N ILE A 155 -10.41 10.12 -10.44
CA ILE A 155 -11.24 9.26 -9.60
C ILE A 155 -10.98 9.65 -8.14
N ASP A 156 -12.03 10.03 -7.42
CA ASP A 156 -11.91 10.40 -6.01
C ASP A 156 -12.12 9.20 -5.05
N GLU A 157 -11.84 9.41 -3.75
CA GLU A 157 -12.01 8.37 -2.71
C GLU A 157 -13.46 7.87 -2.59
N LYS A 158 -14.45 8.73 -2.83
CA LYS A 158 -15.87 8.37 -2.76
C LYS A 158 -16.27 7.51 -3.95
N GLU A 159 -15.74 7.78 -5.14
CA GLU A 159 -15.94 6.94 -6.32
C GLU A 159 -15.26 5.58 -6.19
N LEU A 160 -14.10 5.52 -5.53
CA LEU A 160 -13.49 4.25 -5.12
C LEU A 160 -14.37 3.53 -4.08
N GLU A 161 -14.90 4.23 -3.08
CA GLU A 161 -15.82 3.68 -2.06
C GLU A 161 -17.06 3.06 -2.73
N GLU A 162 -17.71 3.79 -3.64
CA GLU A 162 -18.87 3.32 -4.42
C GLU A 162 -18.53 2.18 -5.40
N LEU A 163 -17.26 2.04 -5.80
CA LEU A 163 -16.74 0.93 -6.62
C LEU A 163 -16.51 -0.35 -5.79
N ILE A 164 -16.09 -0.25 -4.52
CA ILE A 164 -15.79 -1.43 -3.69
C ILE A 164 -16.99 -1.90 -2.83
N ASP A 165 -17.86 -0.98 -2.40
CA ASP A 165 -19.08 -1.26 -1.63
C ASP A 165 -20.04 -2.21 -2.39
N GLY A 166 -20.62 -3.17 -1.66
CA GLY A 166 -21.44 -4.26 -2.20
C GLY A 166 -20.71 -5.32 -3.03
N ARG A 167 -19.44 -5.11 -3.41
CA ARG A 167 -18.68 -6.00 -4.33
C ARG A 167 -17.57 -6.78 -3.63
N ILE A 168 -16.55 -6.08 -3.14
CA ILE A 168 -15.42 -6.68 -2.40
C ILE A 168 -15.38 -6.24 -0.93
N ALA A 169 -16.14 -5.19 -0.58
CA ALA A 169 -16.38 -4.74 0.78
C ALA A 169 -17.88 -4.47 0.98
N ASP A 170 -18.33 -4.40 2.23
CA ASP A 170 -19.68 -3.99 2.60
C ASP A 170 -19.62 -2.96 3.73
N LYS A 171 -20.56 -2.02 3.77
CA LYS A 171 -20.70 -1.11 4.92
C LYS A 171 -21.25 -1.82 6.15
N ASN A 172 -20.52 -1.71 7.26
CA ASN A 172 -20.94 -2.20 8.56
C ASN A 172 -22.01 -1.27 9.21
N LYS A 173 -22.44 -1.59 10.43
CA LYS A 173 -23.48 -0.82 11.16
C LYS A 173 -23.07 0.62 11.50
N GLU A 174 -21.79 0.95 11.44
CA GLU A 174 -21.24 2.30 11.64
C GLU A 174 -21.06 3.06 10.31
N GLY A 175 -21.39 2.44 9.18
CA GLY A 175 -21.19 3.00 7.83
C GLY A 175 -19.77 2.85 7.28
N LYS A 176 -18.87 2.17 7.99
CA LYS A 176 -17.49 1.92 7.54
C LYS A 176 -17.43 0.69 6.64
N LEU A 177 -16.61 0.74 5.60
CA LEU A 177 -16.33 -0.43 4.77
C LEU A 177 -15.57 -1.51 5.55
N GLU A 178 -16.07 -2.74 5.49
CA GLU A 178 -15.37 -3.95 5.88
C GLU A 178 -15.14 -4.82 4.65
N PHE A 179 -13.87 -5.10 4.35
CA PHE A 179 -13.48 -5.98 3.25
C PHE A 179 -13.93 -7.42 3.49
N ARG A 180 -14.51 -8.05 2.47
CA ARG A 180 -15.00 -9.43 2.55
C ARG A 180 -13.83 -10.39 2.71
N GLN A 181 -13.93 -11.36 3.63
CA GLN A 181 -12.91 -12.41 3.79
C GLN A 181 -12.80 -13.34 2.56
N LYS A 182 -13.88 -13.46 1.78
CA LYS A 182 -13.96 -14.24 0.54
C LYS A 182 -14.89 -13.53 -0.44
N VAL A 183 -14.51 -13.57 -1.72
CA VAL A 183 -15.27 -13.07 -2.86
C VAL A 183 -15.28 -14.17 -3.91
N THR A 184 -16.40 -14.42 -4.59
CA THR A 184 -16.47 -15.46 -5.64
C THR A 184 -15.96 -14.95 -6.98
N ASP A 185 -15.56 -15.84 -7.88
CA ASP A 185 -15.07 -15.45 -9.21
C ASP A 185 -16.12 -14.66 -10.01
N GLU A 186 -17.43 -14.91 -9.81
CA GLU A 186 -18.52 -14.11 -10.38
C GLU A 186 -18.50 -12.67 -9.84
N GLN A 187 -18.37 -12.51 -8.51
CA GLN A 187 -18.28 -11.20 -7.87
C GLN A 187 -17.01 -10.44 -8.28
N LEU A 188 -15.91 -11.14 -8.54
CA LEU A 188 -14.70 -10.53 -9.10
C LEU A 188 -14.89 -10.07 -10.55
N ARG A 189 -15.59 -10.84 -11.39
CA ARG A 189 -15.97 -10.39 -12.74
C ARG A 189 -16.87 -9.15 -12.69
N GLU A 190 -17.82 -9.10 -11.76
CA GLU A 190 -18.67 -7.91 -11.53
C GLU A 190 -17.85 -6.70 -11.07
N PHE A 191 -16.90 -6.90 -10.15
CA PHE A 191 -15.97 -5.87 -9.68
C PHE A 191 -15.08 -5.34 -10.82
N VAL A 192 -14.42 -6.22 -11.57
CA VAL A 192 -13.58 -5.84 -12.73
C VAL A 192 -14.40 -5.10 -13.80
N THR A 193 -15.63 -5.53 -14.05
CA THR A 193 -16.57 -4.84 -14.96
C THR A 193 -16.92 -3.44 -14.45
N ALA A 194 -17.00 -3.25 -13.12
CA ALA A 194 -17.23 -1.93 -12.53
C ALA A 194 -15.97 -1.06 -12.59
N CYS A 195 -14.77 -1.61 -12.38
CA CYS A 195 -13.49 -0.91 -12.56
C CYS A 195 -13.35 -0.37 -13.99
N GLN A 196 -13.62 -1.22 -14.98
CA GLN A 196 -13.64 -0.83 -16.40
C GLN A 196 -14.60 0.34 -16.64
N LYS A 197 -15.86 0.22 -16.20
CA LYS A 197 -16.87 1.28 -16.39
C LYS A 197 -16.49 2.60 -15.73
N LEU A 198 -15.88 2.56 -14.54
CA LEU A 198 -15.41 3.76 -13.86
C LEU A 198 -14.28 4.42 -14.68
N ALA A 199 -13.23 3.66 -15.03
CA ALA A 199 -12.11 4.15 -15.83
C ALA A 199 -12.56 4.71 -17.20
N ASP A 200 -13.46 3.99 -17.89
CA ASP A 200 -14.07 4.43 -19.15
C ASP A 200 -14.86 5.75 -18.95
N SER A 201 -15.66 5.87 -17.90
CA SER A 201 -16.45 7.08 -17.60
C SER A 201 -15.59 8.31 -17.31
N LYS A 202 -14.36 8.11 -16.80
CA LYS A 202 -13.38 9.15 -16.51
C LYS A 202 -12.44 9.44 -17.68
N GLY A 203 -12.63 8.77 -18.82
CA GLY A 203 -11.80 8.93 -20.01
C GLY A 203 -10.36 8.48 -19.80
N ILE A 204 -10.11 7.55 -18.86
CA ILE A 204 -8.80 6.91 -18.72
C ILE A 204 -8.60 5.99 -19.94
N PRO A 205 -7.52 6.13 -20.73
CA PRO A 205 -7.24 5.23 -21.85
C PRO A 205 -7.28 3.75 -21.48
N ASP A 206 -7.70 2.89 -22.41
CA ASP A 206 -7.65 1.42 -22.24
C ASP A 206 -6.26 0.90 -22.62
N GLN A 207 -5.34 1.02 -21.67
CA GLN A 207 -3.96 0.52 -21.74
C GLN A 207 -3.51 0.05 -20.34
N GLU A 208 -2.39 -0.65 -20.28
CA GLU A 208 -1.73 -1.04 -19.03
C GLU A 208 -1.08 0.19 -18.36
N TYR A 209 -1.16 0.26 -17.03
CA TYR A 209 -0.60 1.36 -16.23
C TYR A 209 0.19 0.81 -15.06
N LYS A 210 1.51 0.71 -15.23
CA LYS A 210 2.39 0.28 -14.16
C LYS A 210 2.53 1.36 -13.09
N ILE A 211 2.02 1.09 -11.89
CA ILE A 211 2.29 1.90 -10.70
C ILE A 211 3.75 1.66 -10.29
N ASP A 212 4.55 2.72 -10.22
CA ASP A 212 5.99 2.65 -9.89
C ASP A 212 6.27 3.31 -8.53
N PHE A 213 6.05 2.52 -7.47
CA PHE A 213 6.35 2.88 -6.07
C PHE A 213 7.84 3.17 -5.87
N ALA A 214 8.72 2.47 -6.59
CA ALA A 214 10.16 2.72 -6.55
C ALA A 214 10.52 4.08 -7.16
N ALA A 215 9.91 4.48 -8.27
CA ALA A 215 10.13 5.78 -8.90
C ALA A 215 9.59 6.94 -8.04
N GLU A 216 8.42 6.80 -7.42
CA GLU A 216 7.86 7.87 -6.58
C GLU A 216 8.64 8.02 -5.26
N LEU A 217 9.07 6.91 -4.64
CA LEU A 217 10.02 6.96 -3.52
C LEU A 217 11.35 7.60 -3.96
N LYS A 218 11.86 7.28 -5.16
CA LYS A 218 13.07 7.88 -5.70
C LYS A 218 12.94 9.39 -5.86
N LYS A 219 11.82 9.88 -6.40
CA LYS A 219 11.52 11.32 -6.55
C LYS A 219 11.54 12.05 -5.19
N ALA A 220 10.93 11.47 -4.15
CA ALA A 220 10.97 12.04 -2.80
C ALA A 220 12.40 12.07 -2.22
N VAL A 221 13.16 10.98 -2.38
CA VAL A 221 14.56 10.87 -1.94
C VAL A 221 15.49 11.82 -2.70
N ASP A 222 15.29 12.00 -4.00
CA ASP A 222 16.05 12.91 -4.85
C ASP A 222 15.84 14.37 -4.42
N ALA A 223 14.59 14.81 -4.22
CA ALA A 223 14.29 16.16 -3.74
C ALA A 223 15.04 16.48 -2.42
N ALA A 224 14.97 15.56 -1.46
CA ALA A 224 15.65 15.70 -0.18
C ALA A 224 17.18 15.75 -0.31
N LEU A 225 17.79 14.95 -1.21
CA LEU A 225 19.23 14.93 -1.45
C LEU A 225 19.74 16.16 -2.22
N ASP A 226 18.96 16.67 -3.18
CA ASP A 226 19.29 17.86 -3.97
C ASP A 226 19.10 19.17 -3.18
N GLY A 227 18.60 19.10 -1.94
CA GLY A 227 18.31 20.26 -1.09
C GLY A 227 17.15 21.12 -1.60
N LYS A 228 16.36 20.59 -2.54
CA LYS A 228 15.15 21.25 -3.05
C LYS A 228 13.95 20.69 -2.28
N PRO A 229 13.11 21.52 -1.63
CA PRO A 229 11.80 21.03 -1.20
C PRO A 229 11.08 20.48 -2.43
N ALA A 230 10.43 19.32 -2.30
CA ALA A 230 9.55 18.82 -3.35
C ALA A 230 8.52 19.92 -3.65
N GLU A 231 8.41 20.32 -4.92
CA GLU A 231 7.55 21.45 -5.29
C GLU A 231 6.12 21.14 -4.86
N PRO A 232 5.45 22.02 -4.08
CA PRO A 232 4.03 21.87 -3.85
C PRO A 232 3.31 22.03 -5.20
N ASN A 233 2.33 21.17 -5.46
CA ASN A 233 1.43 21.37 -6.61
C ASN A 233 0.91 22.81 -6.59
N ALA A 234 1.01 23.49 -7.73
CA ALA A 234 0.96 24.95 -7.81
C ALA A 234 -0.46 25.55 -7.78
N ASP A 235 -1.32 25.00 -6.92
CA ASP A 235 -2.73 25.38 -6.76
C ASP A 235 -3.02 25.61 -5.27
N GLY A 236 -2.51 26.73 -4.75
CA GLY A 236 -2.55 27.07 -3.32
C GLY A 236 -2.30 28.55 -3.05
N GLU A 237 -3.01 29.44 -3.76
CA GLU A 237 -3.04 30.87 -3.44
C GLU A 237 -3.78 31.11 -2.10
N ASP A 238 -3.07 31.01 -0.98
CA ASP A 238 -3.46 31.71 0.24
C ASP A 238 -2.85 33.13 0.21
N SER A 239 -3.69 34.09 -0.18
CA SER A 239 -3.49 35.53 -0.03
C SER A 239 -4.10 36.03 1.29
N PRO A 240 -3.66 37.18 1.82
CA PRO A 240 -3.17 37.31 3.21
C PRO A 240 -4.21 37.48 4.33
#